data_AF-A0A2C9L328-F1
#
_entry.id   AF-A0A2C9L328-F1
#
_cell.length_a   1.000
_cell.length_b   1.000
_cell.length_c   1.000
_cell.angle_alpha   90.00
_cell.angle_beta   90.00
_cell.angle_gamma   90.00
#
_symmetry.space_group_name_H-M   'P 1'
#
loop_
_entity.id
_entity.type
_entity.pdbx_description
1 polymer ?
#
loop_
_entity_poly.entity_id
_entity_poly.type
_entity_poly.pdbx_seq_one_letter_code
_entity_poly.pdbx_strand_id
1 'polypeptide(L)'
;MANLYIFCHVGFKAFEANDITSAALICLDTLVFHLIASVVVPLFTGNIVRSVADDLMDKCQVSPRLQKWIPVIIVVAFLILASEPFDDAVNKVMDVTLRKILT
;
A
#
# COMPACT_ATOMS: atom_id res chain seq x y z
N MET A 1 10.35 -7.54 -7.50
CA MET A 1 9.96 -8.59 -6.54
C MET A 1 8.46 -8.54 -6.23
N ALA A 2 7.90 -7.41 -5.76
CA ALA A 2 6.46 -7.29 -5.45
C ALA A 2 5.54 -7.63 -6.65
N ASN A 3 5.85 -7.14 -7.85
CA ASN A 3 5.02 -7.40 -9.04
C ASN A 3 4.91 -8.90 -9.40
N LEU A 4 5.99 -9.66 -9.22
CA LEU A 4 5.99 -11.11 -9.49
C LEU A 4 5.12 -11.87 -8.47
N TYR A 5 5.19 -11.48 -7.20
CA TYR A 5 4.33 -12.03 -6.15
C TYR A 5 2.84 -11.80 -6.46
N ILE A 6 2.48 -10.61 -6.97
CA ILE A 6 1.11 -10.29 -7.34
C ILE A 6 0.62 -11.19 -8.47
N PHE A 7 1.41 -11.37 -9.54
CA PHE A 7 1.05 -12.25 -10.63
C PHE A 7 0.91 -13.72 -10.17
N CYS A 8 1.79 -14.19 -9.30
CA CYS A 8 1.69 -15.53 -8.72
C CYS A 8 0.46 -15.69 -7.81
N HIS A 9 0.15 -14.69 -6.98
CA HIS A 9 -0.99 -14.70 -6.06
C HIS A 9 -2.33 -14.65 -6.79
N VAL A 10 -2.42 -13.79 -7.81
CA VAL A 10 -3.57 -13.71 -8.70
C VAL A 10 -3.74 -15.02 -9.48
N GLY A 11 -2.65 -15.55 -10.05
CA GLY A 11 -2.67 -16.81 -10.79
C GLY A 11 -3.10 -17.99 -9.93
N PHE A 12 -2.65 -18.04 -8.66
CA PHE A 12 -3.05 -19.09 -7.71
C PHE A 12 -4.54 -19.00 -7.37
N LYS A 13 -5.04 -17.81 -7.01
CA LYS A 13 -6.48 -17.62 -6.71
C LYS A 13 -7.37 -17.84 -7.93
N ALA A 14 -6.90 -17.48 -9.12
CA ALA A 14 -7.61 -17.73 -10.37
C ALA A 14 -7.66 -19.22 -10.72
N PHE A 15 -6.62 -20.00 -10.37
CA PHE A 15 -6.61 -21.46 -10.54
C PHE A 15 -7.55 -22.17 -9.57
N GLU A 16 -7.69 -21.66 -8.33
CA GLU A 16 -8.67 -22.18 -7.37
C GLU A 16 -10.13 -21.84 -7.74
N ALA A 17 -10.34 -20.81 -8.54
CA ALA A 17 -11.66 -20.46 -9.05
C ALA A 17 -12.10 -21.45 -10.15
N ASN A 18 -13.09 -22.30 -9.85
CA ASN A 18 -13.67 -23.28 -10.79
C ASN A 18 -14.42 -22.66 -11.99
N ASP A 19 -14.42 -21.34 -12.14
CA ASP A 19 -15.12 -20.60 -13.19
C ASP A 19 -14.28 -19.40 -13.68
N ILE A 20 -14.25 -19.21 -15.01
CA ILE A 20 -13.45 -18.16 -15.68
C ILE A 20 -13.96 -16.77 -15.30
N THR A 21 -15.27 -16.60 -15.11
CA THR A 21 -15.86 -15.32 -14.70
C THR A 21 -15.37 -14.93 -13.32
N SER A 22 -15.36 -15.89 -12.39
CA SER A 22 -14.84 -15.72 -11.03
C SER A 22 -13.34 -15.40 -11.02
N ALA A 23 -12.54 -16.07 -11.85
CA ALA A 23 -11.11 -15.77 -11.99
C ALA A 23 -10.86 -14.35 -12.52
N ALA A 24 -11.62 -13.90 -13.52
CA ALA A 24 -11.51 -12.54 -14.07
C ALA A 24 -11.85 -11.46 -13.04
N LEU A 25 -12.86 -11.70 -12.19
CA LEU A 25 -13.24 -10.78 -11.12
C LEU A 25 -12.15 -10.68 -10.04
N ILE A 26 -11.54 -11.81 -9.66
CA ILE A 26 -10.42 -11.85 -8.70
C ILE A 26 -9.19 -11.10 -9.24
N CYS A 27 -8.88 -11.28 -10.53
CA CYS A 27 -7.81 -10.55 -11.20
C CYS A 27 -8.07 -9.03 -11.16
N LEU A 28 -9.29 -8.61 -11.51
CA LEU A 28 -9.67 -7.20 -11.53
C LEU A 28 -9.62 -6.59 -10.13
N ASP A 29 -10.17 -7.28 -9.13
CA ASP A 29 -10.15 -6.86 -7.72
C ASP A 29 -8.70 -6.65 -7.25
N THR A 30 -7.82 -7.61 -7.50
CA THR A 30 -6.42 -7.54 -7.06
C THR A 30 -5.63 -6.45 -7.79
N LEU A 31 -5.89 -6.23 -9.08
CA LEU A 31 -5.26 -5.17 -9.87
C LEU A 31 -5.69 -3.79 -9.40
N VAL A 32 -6.99 -3.59 -9.14
CA VAL A 32 -7.53 -2.31 -8.66
C VAL A 32 -7.01 -2.01 -7.26
N PHE A 33 -6.98 -3.01 -6.36
CA PHE A 33 -6.38 -2.87 -5.03
C PHE A 33 -4.93 -2.38 -5.12
N HIS A 34 -4.12 -3.03 -5.94
CA HIS A 34 -2.71 -2.65 -6.12
C HIS A 34 -2.55 -1.29 -6.79
N LEU A 35 -3.39 -0.94 -7.76
CA LEU A 35 -3.34 0.37 -8.39
C LEU A 35 -3.58 1.48 -7.36
N ILE A 36 -4.62 1.33 -6.54
CA ILE A 36 -4.93 2.29 -5.48
C ILE A 36 -3.79 2.34 -4.46
N ALA A 37 -3.33 1.19 -3.97
CA ALA A 37 -2.24 1.12 -3.00
C ALA A 37 -0.94 1.75 -3.56
N SER A 38 -0.61 1.50 -4.84
CA SER A 38 0.62 2.00 -5.48
C SER A 38 0.67 3.51 -5.65
N VAL A 39 -0.48 4.19 -5.66
CA VAL A 39 -0.57 5.64 -5.82
C VAL A 39 -0.78 6.33 -4.49
N VAL A 40 -1.72 5.83 -3.69
CA VAL A 40 -2.12 6.44 -2.41
C VAL A 40 -1.00 6.32 -1.39
N VAL A 41 -0.38 5.13 -1.25
CA VAL A 41 0.64 4.90 -0.23
C VAL A 41 1.86 5.80 -0.44
N PRO A 42 2.48 5.92 -1.64
CA PRO A 42 3.63 6.81 -1.80
C PRO A 42 3.30 8.29 -1.63
N LEU A 43 2.13 8.75 -2.10
CA LEU A 43 1.72 10.15 -1.97
C LEU A 43 1.54 10.57 -0.50
N PHE A 44 0.86 9.73 0.29
CA PHE A 44 0.67 10.01 1.72
C PHE A 44 1.96 9.82 2.51
N THR A 45 2.67 8.71 2.27
CA THR A 45 3.91 8.39 2.99
C THR A 45 4.96 9.48 2.76
N GLY A 46 5.15 9.93 1.51
CA GLY A 46 6.16 10.94 1.19
C GLY A 46 5.94 12.27 1.91
N ASN A 47 4.69 12.76 1.92
CA ASN A 47 4.34 14.03 2.57
C ASN A 47 4.48 13.95 4.09
N ILE A 48 4.00 12.86 4.70
CA ILE A 48 4.08 12.66 6.15
C ILE A 48 5.54 12.48 6.58
N VAL A 49 6.30 11.64 5.89
CA VAL A 49 7.71 11.39 6.20
C VAL A 49 8.51 12.67 6.14
N ARG A 50 8.34 13.47 5.07
CA ARG A 50 9.07 14.72 4.92
C ARG A 50 8.72 15.69 6.04
N SER A 51 7.43 15.89 6.30
CA SER A 51 6.98 16.80 7.36
C SER A 51 7.50 16.36 8.74
N VAL A 52 7.42 15.08 9.08
CA VAL A 52 7.88 14.56 10.36
C VAL A 52 9.41 14.60 10.46
N ALA A 53 10.12 14.30 9.38
CA ALA A 53 11.58 14.35 9.35
C ALA A 53 12.08 15.79 9.54
N ASP A 54 11.51 16.75 8.81
CA ASP A 54 11.86 18.17 8.90
C ASP A 54 11.58 18.68 10.32
N ASP A 55 10.39 18.41 10.88
CA ASP A 55 10.04 18.75 12.27
C ASP A 55 11.01 18.15 13.30
N LEU A 56 11.41 16.89 13.11
CA LEU A 56 12.29 16.19 14.04
C LEU A 56 13.73 16.72 13.95
N MET A 57 14.19 17.07 12.75
CA MET A 57 15.52 17.65 12.51
C MET A 57 15.63 19.08 13.06
N ASP A 58 14.54 19.84 13.02
CA ASP A 58 14.50 21.21 13.56
C ASP A 58 14.42 21.23 15.09
N LYS A 59 13.67 20.29 15.69
CA LYS A 59 13.42 20.24 17.14
C LYS A 59 14.54 19.54 17.91
N CYS A 60 15.14 18.51 17.33
CA CYS A 60 16.24 17.77 17.93
C CYS A 60 17.51 18.18 17.19
N GLN A 61 18.51 18.75 17.85
CA GLN A 61 19.81 19.03 17.20
C GLN A 61 20.50 17.70 16.87
N VAL A 62 20.10 17.08 15.75
CA VAL A 62 20.52 15.72 15.41
C VAL A 62 21.90 15.75 14.77
N SER A 63 22.75 14.78 15.14
CA SER A 63 24.07 14.65 14.52
C SER A 63 23.96 14.47 13.00
N PRO A 64 24.92 14.99 12.21
CA PRO A 64 24.90 14.90 10.74
C PRO A 64 24.85 13.46 10.18
N ARG A 65 25.31 12.48 10.98
CA ARG A 65 25.24 11.07 10.61
C ARG A 65 23.81 10.53 10.72
N LEU A 66 23.04 10.96 11.70
CA LEU A 66 21.68 10.48 11.93
C LEU A 66 20.66 11.15 10.99
N GLN A 67 20.92 12.39 10.57
CA GLN A 67 20.03 13.13 9.65
C GLN A 67 19.74 12.35 8.35
N LYS A 68 20.71 11.55 7.87
CA LYS A 68 20.54 10.71 6.67
C LYS A 68 19.64 9.50 6.90
N TRP A 69 19.55 9.02 8.14
CA TRP A 69 18.79 7.82 8.50
C TRP A 69 17.39 8.14 9.03
N ILE A 70 17.16 9.35 9.55
CA ILE A 70 15.84 9.77 10.06
C ILE A 70 14.72 9.55 9.03
N PRO A 71 14.82 10.02 7.77
CA PRO A 71 13.76 9.79 6.80
C PRO A 71 13.50 8.30 6.56
N VAL A 72 14.56 7.49 6.50
CA VAL A 72 14.44 6.03 6.30
C VAL A 72 13.73 5.36 7.48
N ILE A 73 14.11 5.71 8.71
CA ILE A 73 13.49 5.17 9.92
C ILE A 73 12.02 5.54 9.99
N ILE A 74 11.68 6.80 9.68
CA ILE A 74 10.29 7.27 9.67
C ILE A 74 9.47 6.55 8.58
N VAL A 75 10.02 6.38 7.37
CA VAL A 75 9.35 5.61 6.30
C VAL A 75 9.06 4.19 6.74
N VAL A 76 10.07 3.50 7.29
CA VAL A 76 9.92 2.10 7.71
C VAL A 76 8.92 1.98 8.84
N ALA A 77 9.01 2.84 9.86
CA ALA A 77 8.06 2.86 10.96
C ALA A 77 6.64 3.18 10.48
N PHE A 78 6.50 4.14 9.57
CA PHE A 78 5.21 4.50 8.99
C PHE A 78 4.61 3.34 8.21
N LEU A 79 5.39 2.65 7.36
CA LEU A 79 4.88 1.51 6.59
C LEU A 79 4.44 0.35 7.50
N ILE A 80 5.15 0.08 8.59
CA ILE A 80 4.76 -0.98 9.55
C ILE A 80 3.46 -0.61 10.28
N LEU A 81 3.30 0.65 10.68
CA LEU A 81 2.14 1.08 11.46
C LEU A 81 0.92 1.39 10.58
N ALA A 82 1.14 1.82 9.35
CA ALA A 82 0.08 2.28 8.46
C ALA A 82 -0.41 1.21 7.48
N SER A 83 0.28 0.07 7.32
CA SER A 83 -0.13 -0.96 6.36
C SER A 83 -1.54 -1.47 6.59
N GLU A 84 -1.88 -1.89 7.82
CA GLU A 84 -3.23 -2.39 8.15
C GLU A 84 -4.33 -1.34 7.90
N PRO A 85 -4.24 -0.09 8.40
CA PRO A 85 -5.30 0.89 8.16
C PRO A 85 -5.38 1.32 6.69
N PHE A 86 -4.29 1.27 5.92
CA PHE A 86 -4.36 1.49 4.48
C PHE A 86 -5.07 0.34 3.78
N ASP A 87 -4.74 -0.90 4.11
CA ASP A 87 -5.40 -2.08 3.54
C ASP A 87 -6.90 -2.06 3.84
N ASP A 88 -7.29 -1.73 5.06
CA ASP A 88 -8.70 -1.58 5.45
C ASP A 88 -9.41 -0.45 4.69
N ALA A 89 -8.73 0.70 4.51
CA ALA A 89 -9.29 1.83 3.78
C ALA A 89 -9.50 1.49 2.30
N VAL A 90 -8.52 0.85 1.65
CA VAL A 90 -8.63 0.43 0.25
C VAL A 90 -9.73 -0.61 0.10
N ASN A 91 -9.81 -1.59 1.00
CA ASN A 91 -10.89 -2.58 1.00
C ASN A 91 -12.27 -1.91 1.13
N LYS A 92 -12.46 -0.96 2.05
CA LYS A 92 -13.73 -0.21 2.18
C LYS A 92 -14.10 0.54 0.91
N VAL A 93 -13.13 1.18 0.25
CA VAL A 93 -13.37 1.88 -1.01
C VAL A 93 -13.81 0.88 -2.08
N MET A 94 -13.14 -0.27 -2.18
CA MET A 94 -13.48 -1.31 -3.14
C MET A 94 -14.83 -1.98 -2.86
N ASP A 95 -15.20 -2.16 -1.59
CA ASP A 95 -16.49 -2.70 -1.18
C ASP A 95 -17.64 -1.78 -1.62
N VAL A 96 -17.47 -0.46 -1.46
CA VAL A 96 -18.50 0.52 -1.82
C VAL A 96 -18.57 0.78 -3.33
N THR A 97 -17.47 0.57 -4.05
CA THR A 97 -17.37 0.87 -5.50
C THR A 97 -17.40 -0.40 -6.35
N LEU A 98 -16.25 -1.07 -6.49
CA LEU A 98 -16.02 -2.16 -7.42
C LEU A 98 -16.89 -3.39 -7.09
N ARG A 99 -16.85 -3.86 -5.84
CA ARG A 99 -17.56 -5.08 -5.44
C ARG A 99 -19.07 -4.89 -5.47
N LYS A 100 -19.56 -3.70 -5.16
CA LYS A 100 -20.99 -3.36 -5.30
C LYS A 100 -21.49 -3.33 -6.76
N ILE A 101 -20.61 -3.09 -7.73
CA ILE A 101 -20.94 -3.11 -9.17
C ILE A 101 -20.86 -4.53 -9.74
N LEU A 102 -20.01 -5.38 -9.15
CA LEU A 102 -19.76 -6.75 -9.59
C LEU A 102 -20.68 -7.81 -8.93
N THR A 103 -21.48 -7.42 -7.92
CA THR A 103 -22.48 -8.27 -7.24
C THR A 103 -23.88 -7.87 -7.67
#